data_AF-A0A972HAW0-F1
#
_entry.id   AF-A0A972HAW0-F1
#
_cell.length_a   1.000
_cell.length_b   1.000
_cell.length_c   1.000
_cell.angle_alpha   90.00
_cell.angle_beta   90.00
_cell.angle_gamma   90.00
#
_symmetry.space_group_name_H-M   'P 1'
#
loop_
_entity.id
_entity.type
_entity.pdbx_description
1 polymer ?
#
loop_
_entity_poly.entity_id
_entity_poly.type
_entity_poly.pdbx_seq_one_letter_code
_entity_poly.pdbx_strand_id
1 'polypeptide(L)'
;MTRDAAVRIKGAQLGIAVEDYRADAVLVDEAYTGVSELDVESSVIDALYEHGKVALDADRLVVNQFVVLRSGSQSALGRVADDTDAPVVVKVSGSQSVFGVESKNVRQAFALDLLMDPDIHAVSLMGMAGTGKTFLALAAALEQVVEAQRYRRVSVYDPLIAVGRQEMGFLPVTSMRNLLRGWLPSTTIFMHCLRQPVRLVPTMPWRISSRVS
;
A
#
# COMPACT_ATOMS: atom_id res chain seq x y z
N MET A 1 -20.47 8.70 26.19
CA MET A 1 -19.58 8.23 25.11
C MET A 1 -18.14 8.20 25.63
N THR A 2 -17.57 7.04 25.96
CA THR A 2 -16.19 6.90 26.46
C THR A 2 -15.63 5.52 26.16
N ARG A 3 -14.31 5.41 25.91
CA ARG A 3 -13.61 4.13 25.69
C ARG A 3 -12.92 3.60 26.95
N ASP A 4 -13.02 4.35 28.05
CA ASP A 4 -12.37 4.01 29.32
C ASP A 4 -13.29 3.13 30.19
N ALA A 5 -12.77 2.00 30.65
CA ALA A 5 -13.49 1.08 31.53
C ALA A 5 -13.84 1.72 32.88
N ALA A 6 -12.96 2.57 33.41
CA ALA A 6 -13.18 3.24 34.69
C ALA A 6 -14.34 4.25 34.62
N VAL A 7 -14.49 4.95 33.49
CA VAL A 7 -15.56 5.93 33.28
C VAL A 7 -16.91 5.25 33.05
N ARG A 8 -16.94 4.04 32.48
CA ARG A 8 -18.16 3.23 32.33
C ARG A 8 -18.73 2.77 33.67
N ILE A 9 -17.87 2.29 34.57
CA ILE A 9 -18.30 1.86 35.92
C ILE A 9 -18.89 3.05 36.69
N LYS A 10 -18.27 4.23 36.58
CA LYS A 10 -18.73 5.45 37.25
C LYS A 10 -20.02 6.01 36.67
N GLY A 11 -20.24 5.88 35.35
CA GLY A 11 -21.48 6.29 34.68
C GLY A 11 -22.67 5.39 35.03
N ALA A 12 -22.46 4.07 35.10
CA ALA A 12 -23.51 3.11 35.47
C ALA A 12 -24.02 3.32 36.91
N GLN A 13 -23.15 3.73 37.84
CA GLN A 13 -23.53 4.04 39.22
C GLN A 13 -24.34 5.35 39.36
N LEU A 14 -24.20 6.27 38.40
CA LEU A 14 -24.88 7.58 38.40
C LEU A 14 -26.18 7.60 37.59
N GLY A 15 -26.63 6.43 37.09
CA GLY A 15 -27.88 6.31 36.33
C GLY A 15 -27.87 6.99 34.96
N ILE A 16 -26.69 7.35 34.45
CA ILE A 16 -26.54 7.99 33.13
C ILE A 16 -26.51 6.86 32.09
N ALA A 17 -27.42 6.90 31.12
CA ALA A 17 -27.41 5.96 30.00
C ALA A 17 -26.09 6.07 29.23
N VAL A 18 -25.26 5.03 29.30
CA VAL A 18 -24.00 4.96 28.56
C VAL A 18 -24.25 4.11 27.32
N GLU A 19 -24.38 4.79 26.18
CA GLU A 19 -24.42 4.12 24.88
C GLU A 19 -23.02 3.58 24.52
N ASP A 20 -22.98 2.31 24.12
CA ASP A 20 -21.80 1.69 23.54
C ASP A 20 -21.46 2.41 22.24
N TYR A 21 -20.28 3.03 22.18
CA TYR A 21 -19.67 3.37 20.91
C TYR A 21 -19.15 2.06 20.29
N ARG A 22 -20.07 1.25 19.75
CA ARG A 22 -19.72 0.42 18.60
C ARG A 22 -19.42 1.41 17.51
N ALA A 23 -18.14 1.74 17.34
CA ALA A 23 -17.69 2.32 16.09
C ALA A 23 -18.30 1.43 15.02
N ASP A 24 -19.22 1.98 14.24
CA ASP A 24 -19.80 1.29 13.10
C ASP A 24 -18.65 0.53 12.46
N ALA A 25 -18.77 -0.79 12.47
CA ALA A 25 -18.04 -1.61 11.52
C ALA A 25 -18.58 -1.11 10.19
N VAL A 26 -17.95 -0.05 9.67
CA VAL A 26 -18.24 0.51 8.37
C VAL A 26 -18.16 -0.69 7.48
N LEU A 27 -19.32 -1.14 7.00
CA LEU A 27 -19.44 -2.08 5.93
C LEU A 27 -18.57 -1.46 4.84
N VAL A 28 -17.39 -2.06 4.63
CA VAL A 28 -16.41 -1.65 3.63
C VAL A 28 -17.05 -2.05 2.31
N ASP A 29 -18.01 -1.26 1.87
CA ASP A 29 -18.64 -1.40 0.56
C ASP A 29 -17.53 -1.23 -0.48
N GLU A 30 -17.25 -2.35 -1.16
CA GLU A 30 -16.60 -2.47 -2.46
C GLU A 30 -15.49 -1.45 -2.75
N ALA A 31 -14.45 -1.46 -1.91
CA ALA A 31 -13.28 -0.60 -2.08
C ALA A 31 -12.49 -0.99 -3.35
N TYR A 32 -12.21 0.00 -4.21
CA TYR A 32 -11.27 -0.12 -5.33
C TYR A 32 -9.96 -0.79 -4.89
N THR A 33 -9.71 -1.99 -5.41
CA THR A 33 -8.60 -2.86 -4.99
C THR A 33 -7.26 -2.47 -5.63
N GLY A 34 -7.29 -1.61 -6.66
CA GLY A 34 -6.14 -1.31 -7.51
C GLY A 34 -5.77 -2.43 -8.48
N VAL A 35 -6.59 -3.47 -8.60
CA VAL A 35 -6.39 -4.62 -9.50
C VAL A 35 -7.66 -4.89 -10.29
N SER A 36 -7.56 -4.94 -11.61
CA SER A 36 -8.64 -5.38 -12.50
C SER A 36 -8.31 -6.72 -13.16
N GLU A 37 -9.31 -7.58 -13.30
CA GLU A 37 -9.18 -8.79 -14.12
C GLU A 37 -9.84 -8.51 -15.48
N LEU A 38 -9.15 -8.86 -16.58
CA LEU A 38 -9.62 -8.60 -17.94
C LEU A 38 -9.45 -9.88 -18.77
N ASP A 39 -10.52 -10.29 -19.45
CA ASP A 39 -10.46 -11.30 -20.49
C ASP A 39 -10.03 -10.64 -21.81
N VAL A 40 -8.97 -11.16 -22.42
CA VAL A 40 -8.35 -10.59 -23.63
C VAL A 40 -8.06 -11.68 -24.65
N GLU A 41 -7.84 -11.27 -25.90
CA GLU A 41 -7.34 -12.15 -26.96
C GLU A 41 -5.94 -12.69 -26.61
N SER A 42 -5.63 -13.93 -27.02
CA SER A 42 -4.34 -14.56 -26.72
C SER A 42 -3.16 -13.76 -27.28
N SER A 43 -3.37 -13.13 -28.44
CA SER A 43 -2.41 -12.25 -29.11
C SER A 43 -1.96 -11.06 -28.24
N VAL A 44 -2.83 -10.55 -27.36
CA VAL A 44 -2.50 -9.47 -26.42
C VAL A 44 -1.53 -9.98 -25.35
N ILE A 45 -1.77 -11.18 -24.84
CA ILE A 45 -0.90 -11.83 -23.85
C ILE A 45 0.45 -12.16 -24.49
N ASP A 46 0.45 -12.71 -25.69
CA ASP A 46 1.67 -13.04 -26.44
C ASP A 46 2.51 -11.77 -26.70
N ALA A 47 1.88 -10.68 -27.16
CA ALA A 47 2.55 -9.39 -27.36
C ALA A 47 3.11 -8.81 -26.06
N LEU A 48 2.40 -8.96 -24.93
CA LEU A 48 2.90 -8.52 -23.62
C LEU A 48 4.13 -9.30 -23.17
N TYR A 49 4.18 -10.62 -23.43
CA TYR A 49 5.36 -11.44 -23.13
C TYR A 49 6.53 -11.15 -24.08
N GLU A 50 6.26 -10.91 -25.36
CA GLU A 50 7.29 -10.68 -26.38
C GLU A 50 7.91 -9.28 -26.28
N HIS A 51 7.08 -8.24 -26.13
CA HIS A 51 7.52 -6.84 -26.17
C HIS A 51 7.63 -6.21 -24.79
N GLY A 52 7.14 -6.88 -23.74
CA GLY A 52 7.11 -6.36 -22.37
C GLY A 52 6.07 -5.27 -22.12
N LYS A 53 5.35 -4.82 -23.15
CA LYS A 53 4.24 -3.86 -23.07
C LYS A 53 3.22 -4.07 -24.18
N VAL A 54 1.97 -3.70 -23.93
CA VAL A 54 0.87 -3.77 -24.90
C VAL A 54 -0.13 -2.63 -24.66
N ALA A 55 -0.69 -2.08 -25.72
CA ALA A 55 -1.83 -1.16 -25.61
C ALA A 55 -3.12 -1.98 -25.51
N LEU A 56 -3.99 -1.64 -24.57
CA LEU A 56 -5.30 -2.27 -24.41
C LEU A 56 -6.39 -1.33 -24.87
N ASP A 57 -7.40 -1.88 -25.53
CA ASP A 57 -8.66 -1.20 -25.78
C ASP A 57 -9.60 -1.49 -24.60
N ALA A 58 -9.34 -0.82 -23.47
CA ALA A 58 -10.07 -1.03 -22.24
C ALA A 58 -10.38 0.31 -21.57
N ASP A 59 -11.67 0.55 -21.28
CA ASP A 59 -12.09 1.78 -20.61
C ASP A 59 -11.78 1.74 -19.11
N ARG A 60 -11.57 2.93 -18.53
CA ARG A 60 -11.48 3.17 -17.07
C ARG A 60 -10.29 2.53 -16.37
N LEU A 61 -9.23 2.18 -17.11
CA LEU A 61 -7.93 1.87 -16.53
C LEU A 61 -7.19 3.16 -16.20
N VAL A 62 -6.59 3.23 -15.01
CA VAL A 62 -5.81 4.39 -14.56
C VAL A 62 -4.35 4.03 -14.36
N VAL A 63 -3.44 5.00 -14.52
CA VAL A 63 -2.00 4.79 -14.26
C VAL A 63 -1.76 4.17 -12.88
N ASN A 64 -0.81 3.22 -12.82
CA ASN A 64 -0.44 2.40 -11.67
C ASN A 64 -1.49 1.40 -11.19
N GLN A 65 -2.60 1.24 -11.91
CA GLN A 65 -3.52 0.11 -11.70
C GLN A 65 -2.87 -1.17 -12.23
N PHE A 66 -3.00 -2.25 -11.46
CA PHE A 66 -2.59 -3.58 -11.91
C PHE A 66 -3.71 -4.26 -12.68
N VAL A 67 -3.33 -5.06 -13.67
CA VAL A 67 -4.24 -5.88 -14.45
C VAL A 67 -3.80 -7.34 -14.43
N VAL A 68 -4.78 -8.22 -14.32
CA VAL A 68 -4.62 -9.67 -14.51
C VAL A 68 -5.32 -10.01 -15.82
N LEU A 69 -4.53 -10.26 -16.86
CA LEU A 69 -5.02 -10.62 -18.17
C LEU A 69 -5.24 -12.13 -18.24
N ARG A 70 -6.37 -12.55 -18.79
CA ARG A 70 -6.72 -13.97 -18.99
C ARG A 70 -7.15 -14.21 -20.43
N SER A 71 -6.74 -15.35 -20.98
CA SER A 71 -7.18 -15.83 -22.29
C SER A 71 -7.19 -17.36 -22.27
N GLY A 72 -8.35 -17.96 -21.99
CA GLY A 72 -8.47 -19.40 -21.80
C GLY A 72 -7.53 -19.93 -20.71
N SER A 73 -6.48 -20.67 -21.10
CA SER A 73 -5.45 -21.20 -20.20
C SER A 73 -4.24 -20.28 -20.00
N GLN A 74 -4.11 -19.22 -20.80
CA GLN A 74 -3.02 -18.25 -20.70
C GLN A 74 -3.38 -17.13 -19.71
N SER A 75 -2.37 -16.62 -19.00
CA SER A 75 -2.51 -15.44 -18.16
C SER A 75 -1.24 -14.59 -18.14
N ALA A 76 -1.41 -13.30 -17.87
CA ALA A 76 -0.32 -12.37 -17.66
C ALA A 76 -0.69 -11.34 -16.59
N LEU A 77 0.35 -10.80 -15.95
CA LEU A 77 0.22 -9.72 -14.98
C LEU A 77 0.83 -8.47 -15.60
N GLY A 78 0.17 -7.34 -15.39
CA GLY A 78 0.67 -6.06 -15.87
C GLY A 78 0.28 -4.89 -14.99
N ARG A 79 0.90 -3.75 -15.27
CA ARG A 79 0.58 -2.46 -14.66
C ARG A 79 0.35 -1.43 -15.76
N VAL A 80 -0.65 -0.58 -15.58
CA VAL A 80 -0.92 0.54 -16.49
C VAL A 80 0.16 1.60 -16.29
N ALA A 81 0.96 1.85 -17.33
CA ALA A 81 2.03 2.84 -17.35
C ALA A 81 1.58 4.20 -17.91
N ASP A 82 0.60 4.19 -18.80
CA ASP A 82 0.03 5.39 -19.43
C ASP A 82 -1.47 5.16 -19.67
N ASP A 83 -2.30 6.19 -19.48
CA ASP A 83 -3.76 6.20 -19.69
C ASP A 83 -4.23 7.38 -20.58
N THR A 84 -3.31 8.08 -21.26
CA THR A 84 -3.62 9.32 -21.98
C THR A 84 -4.52 9.11 -23.21
N ASP A 85 -4.38 8.00 -23.91
CA ASP A 85 -5.09 7.71 -25.17
C ASP A 85 -5.70 6.30 -25.11
N ALA A 86 -4.89 5.27 -25.39
CA ALA A 86 -5.19 3.89 -25.04
C ALA A 86 -4.30 3.47 -23.86
N PRO A 87 -4.83 2.77 -22.84
CA PRO A 87 -4.02 2.36 -21.70
C PRO A 87 -2.89 1.42 -22.13
N VAL A 88 -1.66 1.83 -21.82
CA VAL A 88 -0.46 1.02 -22.08
C VAL A 88 -0.13 0.22 -20.84
N VAL A 89 -0.17 -1.09 -20.96
CA VAL A 89 0.16 -2.03 -19.89
C VAL A 89 1.58 -2.54 -20.06
N VAL A 90 2.39 -2.44 -19.02
CA VAL A 90 3.73 -3.03 -18.93
C VAL A 90 3.68 -4.34 -18.14
N LYS A 91 4.49 -5.31 -18.54
CA LYS A 91 4.53 -6.63 -17.92
C LYS A 91 5.09 -6.56 -16.51
N VAL A 92 4.40 -7.20 -15.56
CA VAL A 92 4.84 -7.32 -14.17
C VAL A 92 5.18 -8.78 -13.87
N SER A 93 6.27 -9.00 -13.14
CA SER A 93 6.65 -10.34 -12.70
C SER A 93 5.74 -10.82 -11.56
N GLY A 94 5.23 -12.05 -11.65
CA GLY A 94 4.39 -12.66 -10.60
C GLY A 94 5.13 -13.04 -9.33
N SER A 95 6.46 -13.02 -9.37
CA SER A 95 7.33 -13.12 -8.21
C SER A 95 8.45 -12.08 -8.32
N GLN A 96 8.77 -11.43 -7.21
CA GLN A 96 9.89 -10.49 -7.09
C GLN A 96 10.73 -10.84 -5.86
N SER A 97 12.04 -10.66 -5.96
CA SER A 97 12.98 -10.78 -4.86
C SER A 97 13.71 -9.46 -4.69
N VAL A 98 13.61 -8.88 -3.48
CA VAL A 98 14.14 -7.56 -3.14
C VAL A 98 14.81 -7.66 -1.79
N PHE A 99 16.10 -7.34 -1.70
CA PHE A 99 16.92 -7.44 -0.49
C PHE A 99 16.81 -8.79 0.23
N GLY A 100 16.81 -9.88 -0.55
CA GLY A 100 16.64 -11.25 -0.06
C GLY A 100 15.22 -11.61 0.41
N VAL A 101 14.24 -10.73 0.18
CA VAL A 101 12.82 -10.96 0.47
C VAL A 101 12.09 -11.31 -0.81
N GLU A 102 11.52 -12.52 -0.84
CA GLU A 102 10.69 -12.99 -1.94
C GLU A 102 9.20 -12.71 -1.69
N SER A 103 8.50 -12.23 -2.70
CA SER A 103 7.05 -12.11 -2.68
C SER A 103 6.38 -13.48 -2.61
N LYS A 104 5.49 -13.67 -1.63
CA LYS A 104 4.76 -14.94 -1.43
C LYS A 104 3.48 -15.06 -2.23
N ASN A 105 3.00 -13.96 -2.78
CA ASN A 105 1.81 -13.90 -3.61
C ASN A 105 1.88 -12.70 -4.56
N VAL A 106 1.00 -12.70 -5.56
CA VAL A 106 0.91 -11.67 -6.60
C VAL A 106 0.75 -10.27 -6.00
N ARG A 107 -0.04 -10.11 -4.93
CA ARG A 107 -0.23 -8.80 -4.28
C ARG A 107 1.06 -8.26 -3.66
N GLN A 108 1.90 -9.13 -3.08
CA GLN A 108 3.22 -8.72 -2.59
C GLN A 108 4.17 -8.40 -3.75
N ALA A 109 4.09 -9.13 -4.86
CA ALA A 109 4.86 -8.81 -6.06
C ALA A 109 4.47 -7.42 -6.61
N PHE A 110 3.17 -7.10 -6.66
CA PHE A 110 2.66 -5.77 -7.03
C PHE A 110 3.12 -4.68 -6.07
N ALA A 111 3.11 -4.95 -4.76
CA ALA A 111 3.62 -3.99 -3.78
C ALA A 111 5.11 -3.69 -3.99
N LEU A 112 5.92 -4.73 -4.24
CA LEU A 112 7.35 -4.56 -4.54
C LEU A 112 7.57 -3.85 -5.88
N ASP A 113 6.76 -4.13 -6.90
CA ASP A 113 6.80 -3.43 -8.19
C ASP A 113 6.67 -1.91 -8.00
N LEU A 114 5.63 -1.47 -7.29
CA LEU A 114 5.41 -0.05 -7.00
C LEU A 114 6.51 0.55 -6.12
N LEU A 115 6.99 -0.18 -5.11
CA LEU A 115 8.00 0.32 -4.18
C LEU A 115 9.38 0.48 -4.83
N MET A 116 9.68 -0.31 -5.86
CA MET A 116 10.97 -0.31 -6.56
C MET A 116 11.01 0.63 -7.78
N ASP A 117 9.85 1.11 -8.23
CA ASP A 117 9.73 2.07 -9.33
C ASP A 117 10.23 3.47 -8.91
N PRO A 118 11.31 4.01 -9.51
CA PRO A 118 11.81 5.35 -9.19
C PRO A 118 10.85 6.49 -9.52
N ASP A 119 9.95 6.27 -10.47
CA ASP A 119 9.03 7.30 -10.96
C ASP A 119 7.81 7.44 -10.02
N ILE A 120 7.64 6.49 -9.09
CA ILE A 120 6.61 6.53 -8.05
C ILE A 120 7.19 7.12 -6.76
N HIS A 121 6.78 8.35 -6.44
CA HIS A 121 7.29 9.08 -5.27
C HIS A 121 6.61 8.72 -3.95
N ALA A 122 5.43 8.10 -4.01
CA ALA A 122 4.66 7.73 -2.83
C ALA A 122 3.84 6.46 -3.09
N VAL A 123 3.95 5.50 -2.17
CA VAL A 123 3.17 4.26 -2.20
C VAL A 123 2.44 4.12 -0.86
N SER A 124 1.15 3.80 -0.92
CA SER A 124 0.36 3.44 0.27
C SER A 124 0.00 1.97 0.20
N LEU A 125 0.39 1.20 1.22
CA LEU A 125 0.05 -0.21 1.32
C LEU A 125 -1.04 -0.40 2.38
N MET A 126 -2.23 -0.83 1.95
CA MET A 126 -3.34 -1.18 2.83
C MET A 126 -3.57 -2.69 2.88
N GLY A 127 -4.15 -3.18 3.98
CA GLY A 127 -4.54 -4.59 4.13
C GLY A 127 -4.45 -5.08 5.57
N MET A 128 -4.92 -6.32 5.78
CA MET A 128 -4.96 -6.97 7.10
C MET A 128 -3.61 -6.94 7.83
N ALA A 129 -3.64 -6.90 9.15
CA ALA A 129 -2.43 -7.01 9.97
C ALA A 129 -1.71 -8.35 9.67
N GLY A 130 -0.38 -8.34 9.73
CA GLY A 130 0.44 -9.53 9.49
C GLY A 130 0.70 -9.89 8.01
N THR A 131 0.22 -9.10 7.03
CA THR A 131 0.49 -9.37 5.60
C THR A 131 1.87 -8.92 5.09
N GLY A 132 2.77 -8.52 5.99
CA GLY A 132 4.16 -8.18 5.67
C GLY A 132 4.36 -6.80 5.03
N LYS A 133 3.36 -5.91 5.01
CA LYS A 133 3.46 -4.56 4.38
C LYS A 133 4.68 -3.77 4.85
N THR A 134 4.86 -3.67 6.17
CA THR A 134 6.02 -3.01 6.78
C THR A 134 7.33 -3.67 6.38
N PHE A 135 7.34 -5.00 6.36
CA PHE A 135 8.52 -5.76 6.01
C PHE A 135 8.91 -5.56 4.53
N LEU A 136 7.95 -5.58 3.61
CA LEU A 136 8.19 -5.31 2.18
C LEU A 136 8.68 -3.87 1.94
N ALA A 137 8.06 -2.88 2.61
CA ALA A 137 8.49 -1.49 2.52
C ALA A 137 9.94 -1.30 3.01
N LEU A 138 10.30 -1.95 4.13
CA LEU A 138 11.68 -1.93 4.64
C LEU A 138 12.66 -2.64 3.71
N ALA A 139 12.28 -3.79 3.15
CA ALA A 139 13.12 -4.52 2.19
C ALA A 139 13.41 -3.68 0.94
N ALA A 140 12.38 -3.09 0.34
CA ALA A 140 12.53 -2.19 -0.80
C ALA A 140 13.35 -0.93 -0.47
N ALA A 141 13.19 -0.39 0.75
CA ALA A 141 13.99 0.74 1.19
C ALA A 141 15.48 0.39 1.36
N LEU A 142 15.77 -0.78 1.93
CA LEU A 142 17.13 -1.26 2.11
C LEU A 142 17.77 -1.59 0.76
N GLU A 143 17.05 -2.25 -0.15
CA GLU A 143 17.51 -2.48 -1.52
C GLU A 143 17.94 -1.17 -2.18
N GLN A 144 17.11 -0.13 -2.11
CA GLN A 144 17.38 1.13 -2.78
C GLN A 144 18.48 1.97 -2.14
N VAL A 145 18.80 1.75 -0.86
CA VAL A 145 19.85 2.50 -0.14
C VAL A 145 21.18 1.75 -0.12
N VAL A 146 21.15 0.43 0.17
CA VAL A 146 22.33 -0.40 0.39
C VAL A 146 22.85 -0.98 -0.91
N GLU A 147 21.98 -1.63 -1.68
CA GLU A 147 22.39 -2.37 -2.89
C GLU A 147 22.42 -1.43 -4.11
N ALA A 148 21.29 -0.80 -4.44
CA ALA A 148 21.18 0.06 -5.61
C ALA A 148 21.81 1.46 -5.40
N GLN A 149 22.11 1.84 -4.15
CA GLN A 149 22.64 3.15 -3.76
C GLN A 149 21.91 4.36 -4.37
N ARG A 150 20.63 4.21 -4.72
CA ARG A 150 19.78 5.25 -5.34
C ARG A 150 19.45 6.36 -4.33
N TYR A 151 19.32 6.00 -3.07
CA TYR A 151 19.06 6.93 -1.97
C TYR A 151 20.17 6.87 -0.91
N ARG A 152 20.44 8.00 -0.24
CA ARG A 152 21.51 8.08 0.77
C ARG A 152 21.10 7.55 2.14
N ARG A 153 19.80 7.59 2.47
CA ARG A 153 19.27 7.21 3.79
C ARG A 153 17.79 6.88 3.68
N VAL A 154 17.34 5.92 4.48
CA VAL A 154 15.92 5.63 4.75
C VAL A 154 15.53 6.26 6.10
N SER A 155 14.33 6.85 6.15
CA SER A 155 13.70 7.29 7.40
C SER A 155 12.39 6.54 7.58
N VAL A 156 12.17 6.02 8.78
CA VAL A 156 10.96 5.26 9.13
C VAL A 156 10.28 5.97 10.27
N TYR A 157 8.99 6.25 10.12
CA TYR A 157 8.16 6.88 11.14
C TYR A 157 7.15 5.86 11.63
N ASP A 158 7.13 5.63 12.94
CA ASP A 158 6.10 4.85 13.62
C ASP A 158 5.18 5.84 14.34
N PRO A 159 3.85 5.83 14.12
CA PRO A 159 2.94 6.74 14.78
C PRO A 159 2.89 6.39 16.27
N LEU A 160 3.53 7.23 17.07
CA LEU A 160 3.44 7.17 18.51
C LEU A 160 2.02 7.53 18.93
N ILE A 161 1.19 6.52 19.25
CA ILE A 161 -0.01 6.76 20.04
C ILE A 161 0.48 7.02 21.47
N ALA A 162 0.55 8.29 21.86
CA ALA A 162 0.98 8.70 23.19
C ALA A 162 0.00 8.15 24.25
N VAL A 163 0.33 7.00 24.84
CA VAL A 163 -0.26 6.56 26.10
C VAL A 163 0.64 7.07 27.22
N GLY A 164 0.44 8.34 27.60
CA GLY A 164 1.07 8.95 28.78
C GLY A 164 2.57 9.21 28.65
N ARG A 165 2.94 10.49 28.61
CA ARG A 165 4.27 11.04 28.97
C ARG A 165 5.49 10.13 28.68
N GLN A 166 5.83 9.90 27.42
CA GLN A 166 7.20 9.55 27.06
C GLN A 166 7.63 10.33 25.81
N GLU A 167 8.78 10.98 25.94
CA GLU A 167 9.36 11.87 24.95
C GLU A 167 9.99 11.10 23.77
N MET A 168 10.16 11.87 22.71
CA MET A 168 10.58 11.52 21.35
C MET A 168 11.82 10.62 21.27
N GLY A 169 11.69 9.46 20.62
CA GLY A 169 12.81 8.62 20.22
C GLY A 169 12.99 8.60 18.70
N PHE A 170 13.97 9.35 18.19
CA PHE A 170 14.52 9.14 16.84
C PHE A 170 15.28 7.81 16.89
N LEU A 171 14.88 6.80 16.12
CA LEU A 171 15.59 5.52 16.10
C LEU A 171 16.66 5.55 15.00
N PRO A 172 17.96 5.71 15.34
CA PRO A 172 19.04 5.57 14.37
C PRO A 172 19.12 4.11 13.85
N VAL A 173 19.61 4.00 12.62
CA VAL A 173 19.66 2.80 11.77
C VAL A 173 20.22 1.53 12.45
N THR A 174 21.02 1.67 13.51
CA THR A 174 21.58 0.56 14.29
C THR A 174 20.53 -0.29 15.02
N SER A 175 19.36 0.27 15.35
CA SER A 175 18.30 -0.42 16.11
C SER A 175 17.28 -1.18 15.24
N MET A 176 17.39 -1.12 13.91
CA MET A 176 16.48 -1.80 12.97
C MET A 176 16.47 -3.33 13.18
N ARG A 177 17.61 -3.90 13.61
CA ARG A 177 17.74 -5.34 13.89
C ARG A 177 16.89 -5.80 15.08
N ASN A 178 16.55 -4.90 16.01
CA ASN A 178 15.69 -5.20 17.16
C ASN A 178 14.19 -5.03 16.84
N LEU A 179 13.84 -4.22 15.85
CA LEU A 179 12.46 -4.06 15.36
C LEU A 179 11.94 -5.34 14.67
N LEU A 180 12.83 -6.17 14.09
CA LEU A 180 12.47 -7.48 13.55
C LEU A 180 11.97 -8.48 14.62
N ARG A 181 12.11 -8.17 15.91
CA ARG A 181 11.63 -9.02 17.02
C ARG A 181 10.25 -8.64 17.58
N GLY A 182 9.71 -7.47 17.24
CA GLY A 182 8.46 -6.96 17.78
C GLY A 182 7.50 -6.56 16.67
N TRP A 183 6.52 -7.42 16.40
CA TRP A 183 5.50 -7.21 15.37
C TRP A 183 4.76 -5.87 15.56
N LEU A 184 4.85 -4.98 14.57
CA LEU A 184 4.08 -3.74 14.51
C LEU A 184 2.68 -4.01 13.88
N PRO A 185 1.58 -3.51 14.47
CA PRO A 185 0.26 -3.58 13.86
C PRO A 185 0.20 -2.67 12.62
N SER A 186 -0.68 -3.02 11.67
CA SER A 186 -0.86 -2.36 10.36
C SER A 186 -0.72 -0.84 10.45
N THR A 187 0.42 -0.33 9.99
CA THR A 187 0.71 1.09 9.97
C THR A 187 1.01 1.50 8.54
N THR A 188 0.29 2.51 8.06
CA THR A 188 0.58 3.22 6.81
C THR A 188 1.99 3.81 6.91
N ILE A 189 2.96 3.20 6.23
CA ILE A 189 4.31 3.73 6.15
C ILE A 189 4.36 4.70 4.97
N PHE A 190 4.51 5.98 5.28
CA PHE A 190 4.89 6.97 4.28
C PHE A 190 6.40 6.88 4.08
N MET A 191 6.82 6.30 2.97
CA MET A 191 8.19 6.39 2.51
C MET A 191 8.36 7.74 1.80
N HIS A 192 8.98 8.70 2.47
CA HIS A 192 9.27 10.01 1.89
C HIS A 192 10.72 10.06 1.40
N CYS A 193 10.93 9.87 0.10
CA CYS A 193 12.22 10.04 -0.56
C CYS A 193 12.32 11.48 -1.08
N LEU A 194 13.16 12.31 -0.46
CA LEU A 194 13.30 13.74 -0.79
C LEU A 194 13.97 13.95 -2.17
N ARG A 195 13.16 14.28 -3.19
CA ARG A 195 13.52 15.18 -4.31
C ARG A 195 12.25 15.86 -4.83
N GLN A 196 12.31 17.17 -5.09
CA GLN A 196 11.21 18.07 -5.48
C GLN A 196 10.51 17.70 -6.80
N PRO A 197 9.47 18.46 -7.24
CA PRO A 197 8.16 18.65 -6.63
C PRO A 197 7.23 17.47 -6.93
N VAL A 198 6.26 17.27 -6.05
CA VAL A 198 5.41 16.09 -5.97
C VAL A 198 4.37 16.08 -7.11
N ARG A 199 4.43 15.09 -8.02
CA ARG A 199 3.20 14.59 -8.66
C ARG A 199 2.55 13.64 -7.67
N LEU A 200 1.44 14.09 -7.09
CA LEU A 200 0.60 13.24 -6.25
C LEU A 200 -0.01 12.18 -7.16
N VAL A 201 0.45 10.93 -7.02
CA VAL A 201 -0.41 9.78 -7.30
C VAL A 201 -1.62 9.93 -6.35
N PRO A 202 -2.87 9.71 -6.80
CA PRO A 202 -4.04 9.90 -5.95
C PRO A 202 -3.83 9.17 -4.63
N THR A 203 -3.64 9.93 -3.56
CA THR A 203 -3.62 9.37 -2.22
C THR A 203 -5.02 8.86 -1.94
N MET A 204 -5.13 7.72 -1.29
CA MET A 204 -6.36 7.30 -0.61
C MET A 204 -6.51 8.11 0.68
N PRO A 205 -7.47 9.05 0.75
CA PRO A 205 -8.17 9.28 2.02
C PRO A 205 -9.67 9.60 1.83
N TRP A 206 -10.49 9.33 2.86
CA TRP A 206 -11.92 9.70 2.88
C TRP A 206 -12.31 10.56 4.09
N ARG A 207 -12.38 11.88 3.84
CA ARG A 207 -13.37 12.94 4.23
C ARG A 207 -12.75 14.28 3.76
N ILE A 208 -13.48 15.32 3.35
CA ILE A 208 -14.52 16.11 4.02
C ILE A 208 -15.62 16.49 3.01
N SER A 209 -16.88 16.55 3.43
CA SER A 209 -17.77 17.58 2.91
C SER A 209 -18.80 18.02 3.95
N SER A 210 -18.96 19.34 4.06
CA SER A 210 -19.95 20.03 4.86
C SER A 210 -21.20 20.35 4.03
N ARG A 211 -22.33 19.85 4.54
CA ARG A 211 -23.72 20.33 4.48
C ARG A 211 -24.34 20.68 3.12
N VAL A 212 -25.39 19.92 2.84
CA VAL A 212 -26.52 20.29 1.99
C VAL A 212 -27.31 21.44 2.65
N SER A 213 -27.86 22.31 1.80
CA SER A 213 -28.90 23.32 2.06
C SER A 213 -30.09 22.83 2.89
#